data_AF-A0A359FIN9-F1
#
_entry.id   AF-A0A359FIN9-F1
#
_cell.length_a   1.000
_cell.length_b   1.000
_cell.length_c   1.000
_cell.angle_alpha   90.00
_cell.angle_beta   90.00
_cell.angle_gamma   90.00
#
_symmetry.space_group_name_H-M   'P 1'
#
loop_
_entity.id
_entity.type
_entity.pdbx_description
1 polymer ?
#
loop_
_entity_poly.entity_id
_entity_poly.type
_entity_poly.pdbx_seq_one_letter_code
_entity_poly.pdbx_strand_id
1 'polypeptide(L)'
;MKLVNAFLTGFLLLSLVVFIQSCQNRYKEVVEETYQDGKAKIVKYYKGNGASQSLVREIQYYPNGSKKVEGTYKEGEKEGQWIFYFENGEQWSVGFFEKGLRTGKAKVYHENGKVFYTGEYVRGQKHGTWKFYNDEGELVNTTQFDHENLTTKPFTESHKHLHDSI
;
A
#
# COMPACT_ATOMS: atom_id res chain seq x y z
N MET A 1 -14.01 -66.76 -16.92
CA MET A 1 -13.75 -66.23 -15.55
C MET A 1 -12.91 -64.97 -15.71
N LYS A 2 -13.54 -63.78 -15.51
CA LYS A 2 -13.01 -62.41 -15.32
C LYS A 2 -11.91 -61.91 -16.31
N LEU A 3 -12.23 -61.11 -17.35
CA LEU A 3 -12.36 -59.63 -17.33
C LEU A 3 -11.34 -58.95 -16.40
N VAL A 4 -10.46 -58.09 -16.93
CA VAL A 4 -10.49 -56.62 -16.75
C VAL A 4 -9.46 -55.97 -17.69
N ASN A 5 -9.96 -55.17 -18.64
CA ASN A 5 -9.25 -54.06 -19.29
C ASN A 5 -8.95 -53.00 -18.23
N ALA A 6 -7.68 -52.64 -18.03
CA ALA A 6 -7.31 -51.55 -17.12
C ALA A 6 -6.15 -50.73 -17.67
N PHE A 7 -6.36 -50.03 -18.79
CA PHE A 7 -5.49 -48.91 -19.20
C PHE A 7 -6.28 -47.81 -19.91
N LEU A 8 -7.40 -47.39 -19.30
CA LEU A 8 -8.15 -46.21 -19.77
C LEU A 8 -8.59 -45.27 -18.62
N THR A 9 -7.77 -45.14 -17.59
CA THR A 9 -8.03 -44.19 -16.47
C THR A 9 -6.90 -43.17 -16.27
N GLY A 10 -5.94 -43.11 -17.19
CA GLY A 10 -4.78 -42.20 -17.10
C GLY A 10 -4.94 -40.82 -17.75
N PHE A 11 -6.07 -40.51 -18.40
CA PHE A 11 -6.23 -39.26 -19.16
C PHE A 11 -7.27 -38.28 -18.59
N LEU A 12 -8.04 -38.70 -17.58
CA LEU A 12 -9.11 -37.87 -16.99
C LEU A 12 -8.66 -37.06 -15.76
N LEU A 13 -7.47 -37.34 -15.21
CA LEU A 13 -6.87 -36.56 -14.11
C LEU A 13 -5.95 -35.44 -14.58
N LEU A 14 -5.39 -35.52 -15.80
CA LEU A 14 -4.57 -34.42 -16.35
C LEU A 14 -5.43 -33.24 -16.82
N SER A 15 -6.69 -33.48 -17.21
CA SER A 15 -7.62 -32.41 -17.62
C SER A 15 -8.15 -31.58 -16.45
N LEU A 16 -8.08 -32.09 -15.21
CA LEU A 16 -8.58 -31.37 -14.02
C LEU A 16 -7.56 -30.37 -13.46
N VAL A 17 -6.27 -30.51 -13.82
CA VAL A 17 -5.21 -29.53 -13.47
C VAL A 17 -5.23 -28.32 -14.41
N VAL A 18 -5.73 -28.47 -15.64
CA VAL A 18 -5.77 -27.38 -16.63
C VAL A 18 -6.88 -26.36 -16.35
N PHE A 19 -7.88 -26.69 -15.51
CA PHE A 19 -9.02 -25.80 -15.22
C PHE A 19 -8.92 -24.99 -13.91
N ILE A 20 -7.87 -25.15 -13.10
CA ILE A 20 -7.67 -24.34 -11.87
C ILE A 20 -6.89 -23.03 -12.13
N GLN A 21 -6.49 -22.73 -13.38
CA GLN A 21 -6.01 -21.38 -13.72
C GLN A 21 -7.15 -20.37 -14.03
N SER A 22 -8.40 -20.75 -13.75
CA SER A 22 -9.53 -19.81 -13.75
C SER A 22 -9.38 -18.84 -12.58
N CYS A 23 -9.26 -17.55 -12.93
CA CYS A 23 -9.11 -16.38 -12.05
C CYS A 23 -7.73 -16.17 -11.41
N GLN A 24 -6.67 -16.08 -12.22
CA GLN A 24 -5.56 -15.21 -11.81
C GLN A 24 -6.04 -13.76 -11.85
N ASN A 25 -6.23 -13.13 -10.69
CA ASN A 25 -6.27 -11.68 -10.52
C ASN A 25 -4.92 -11.14 -11.06
N ARG A 26 -4.80 -10.96 -12.38
CA ARG A 26 -3.53 -10.59 -13.00
C ARG A 26 -3.29 -9.10 -12.73
N TYR A 27 -2.46 -8.83 -11.75
CA TYR A 27 -1.82 -7.53 -11.64
C TYR A 27 -0.80 -7.39 -12.77
N LYS A 28 -0.76 -6.23 -13.42
CA LYS A 28 0.32 -5.82 -14.33
C LYS A 28 1.34 -5.03 -13.51
N GLU A 29 2.54 -5.60 -13.37
CA GLU A 29 3.68 -4.91 -12.78
C GLU A 29 4.36 -4.01 -13.83
N VAL A 30 4.73 -2.79 -13.42
CA VAL A 30 5.42 -1.81 -14.24
C VAL A 30 6.53 -1.18 -13.41
N VAL A 31 7.77 -1.31 -13.89
CA VAL A 31 8.90 -0.51 -13.39
C VAL A 31 8.77 0.88 -14.02
N GLU A 32 8.36 1.85 -13.22
CA GLU A 32 8.09 3.22 -13.69
C GLU A 32 9.36 4.07 -13.73
N GLU A 33 10.26 3.87 -12.76
CA GLU A 33 11.54 4.57 -12.68
C GLU A 33 12.64 3.61 -12.26
N THR A 34 13.86 3.83 -12.77
CA THR A 34 15.08 3.10 -12.41
C THR A 34 16.16 4.06 -11.92
N TYR A 35 17.09 3.54 -11.12
CA TYR A 35 18.35 4.20 -10.82
C TYR A 35 19.31 4.09 -12.00
N GLN A 36 20.43 4.84 -11.95
CA GLN A 36 21.45 4.82 -13.00
C GLN A 36 22.07 3.43 -13.23
N ASP A 37 22.07 2.56 -12.22
CA ASP A 37 22.55 1.18 -12.30
C ASP A 37 21.49 0.18 -12.81
N GLY A 38 20.31 0.68 -13.22
CA GLY A 38 19.21 -0.12 -13.75
C GLY A 38 18.31 -0.76 -12.69
N LYS A 39 18.61 -0.61 -11.38
CA LYS A 39 17.71 -1.12 -10.33
C LYS A 39 16.41 -0.33 -10.31
N ALA A 40 15.31 -1.03 -10.02
CA ALA A 40 14.02 -0.38 -9.89
C ALA A 40 14.03 0.65 -8.74
N LYS A 41 13.56 1.86 -9.04
CA LYS A 41 13.33 2.93 -8.05
C LYS A 41 11.85 3.01 -7.67
N ILE A 42 10.96 2.83 -8.65
CA ILE A 42 9.51 2.84 -8.46
C ILE A 42 8.89 1.68 -9.25
N VAL A 43 8.11 0.85 -8.56
CA VAL A 43 7.32 -0.25 -9.15
C VAL A 43 5.85 -0.04 -8.81
N LYS A 44 5.02 0.00 -9.84
CA LYS A 44 3.57 0.13 -9.73
C LYS A 44 2.87 -1.12 -10.24
N TYR A 45 1.76 -1.47 -9.59
CA TYR A 45 0.92 -2.59 -9.97
C TYR A 45 -0.45 -2.06 -10.37
N TYR A 46 -0.91 -2.50 -11.53
CA TYR A 46 -2.19 -2.13 -12.09
C TYR A 46 -3.11 -3.34 -12.17
N LYS A 47 -4.40 -3.14 -11.88
CA LYS A 47 -5.44 -4.16 -12.07
C LYS A 47 -6.35 -3.74 -13.22
N GLY A 48 -6.75 -4.68 -14.07
CA GLY A 48 -7.59 -4.42 -15.24
C GLY A 48 -6.81 -4.46 -16.56
N ASN A 49 -7.49 -4.15 -17.66
CA ASN A 49 -6.95 -4.28 -19.02
C ASN A 49 -7.22 -3.02 -19.84
N GLY A 50 -6.29 -2.63 -20.71
CA GLY A 50 -6.44 -1.49 -21.61
C GLY A 50 -6.69 -0.17 -20.87
N ALA A 51 -7.65 0.60 -21.35
CA ALA A 51 -8.04 1.89 -20.77
C ALA A 51 -8.67 1.79 -19.36
N SER A 52 -9.05 0.59 -18.91
CA SER A 52 -9.66 0.35 -17.59
C SER A 52 -8.66 -0.12 -16.54
N GLN A 53 -7.37 0.15 -16.73
CA GLN A 53 -6.34 -0.16 -15.73
C GLN A 53 -6.40 0.83 -14.57
N SER A 54 -6.46 0.32 -13.35
CA SER A 54 -6.39 1.10 -12.12
C SER A 54 -5.11 0.78 -11.35
N LEU A 55 -4.40 1.82 -10.90
CA LEU A 55 -3.30 1.65 -9.96
C LEU A 55 -3.85 1.06 -8.65
N VAL A 56 -3.20 0.02 -8.15
CA VAL A 56 -3.64 -0.68 -6.92
C VAL A 56 -2.53 -0.83 -5.88
N ARG A 57 -1.26 -0.76 -6.28
CA ARG A 57 -0.13 -0.84 -5.37
C ARG A 57 1.06 -0.10 -5.93
N GLU A 58 1.82 0.52 -5.03
CA GLU A 58 3.10 1.14 -5.33
C GLU A 58 4.14 0.64 -4.33
N ILE A 59 5.36 0.42 -4.83
CA ILE A 59 6.55 0.18 -4.02
C ILE A 59 7.66 1.09 -4.57
N GLN A 60 8.30 1.84 -3.68
CA GLN A 60 9.53 2.55 -4.02
C GLN A 60 10.69 1.90 -3.28
N TYR A 61 11.88 1.97 -3.87
CA TYR A 61 13.10 1.41 -3.33
C TYR A 61 14.14 2.50 -3.08
N TYR A 62 15.12 2.20 -2.22
CA TYR A 62 16.39 2.91 -2.10
C TYR A 62 17.39 2.40 -3.16
N PRO A 63 18.51 3.11 -3.43
CA PRO A 63 19.52 2.66 -4.38
C PRO A 63 20.16 1.30 -4.02
N ASN A 64 20.19 0.96 -2.73
CA ASN A 64 20.66 -0.34 -2.26
C ASN A 64 19.66 -1.50 -2.51
N GLY A 65 18.46 -1.20 -3.02
CA GLY A 65 17.39 -2.16 -3.29
C GLY A 65 16.47 -2.46 -2.10
N SER A 66 16.69 -1.88 -0.92
CA SER A 66 15.74 -1.98 0.19
C SER A 66 14.48 -1.19 -0.13
N LYS A 67 13.33 -1.63 0.39
CA LYS A 67 12.08 -0.88 0.24
C LYS A 67 12.21 0.46 0.94
N LYS A 68 11.64 1.50 0.35
CA LYS A 68 11.51 2.85 0.91
C LYS A 68 10.09 3.13 1.36
N VAL A 69 9.11 2.74 0.55
CA VAL A 69 7.69 2.84 0.88
C VAL A 69 6.92 1.77 0.12
N GLU A 70 5.87 1.26 0.73
CA GLU A 70 4.84 0.51 0.00
C GLU A 70 3.44 0.81 0.52
N GLY A 71 2.46 0.74 -0.37
CA GLY A 71 1.06 0.95 -0.03
C GLY A 71 0.13 0.67 -1.20
N THR A 72 -1.16 0.78 -0.91
CA THR A 72 -2.23 0.46 -1.85
C THR A 72 -3.03 1.69 -2.28
N TYR A 73 -3.68 1.52 -3.43
CA TYR A 73 -4.58 2.50 -4.02
C TYR A 73 -5.96 1.89 -4.25
N LYS A 74 -6.99 2.71 -4.11
CA LYS A 74 -8.37 2.41 -4.48
C LYS A 74 -8.94 3.64 -5.18
N GLU A 75 -9.50 3.44 -6.38
CA GLU A 75 -10.10 4.53 -7.17
C GLU A 75 -9.15 5.72 -7.43
N GLY A 76 -7.85 5.43 -7.55
CA GLY A 76 -6.80 6.45 -7.79
C GLY A 76 -6.28 7.13 -6.53
N GLU A 77 -6.86 6.86 -5.36
CA GLU A 77 -6.48 7.45 -4.09
C GLU A 77 -5.75 6.46 -3.19
N LYS A 78 -4.89 6.95 -2.29
CA LYS A 78 -4.24 6.10 -1.28
C LYS A 78 -5.29 5.47 -0.37
N GLU A 79 -5.16 4.18 -0.15
CA GLU A 79 -6.10 3.40 0.64
C GLU A 79 -5.34 2.42 1.54
N GLY A 80 -5.85 2.23 2.76
CA GLY A 80 -5.34 1.25 3.70
C GLY A 80 -3.97 1.60 4.27
N GLN A 81 -3.21 0.57 4.61
CA GLN A 81 -1.92 0.74 5.29
C GLN A 81 -0.81 1.13 4.31
N TRP A 82 -0.05 2.15 4.70
CA TRP A 82 1.19 2.57 4.06
C TRP A 82 2.34 2.40 5.04
N ILE A 83 3.39 1.74 4.58
CA ILE A 83 4.59 1.45 5.38
C ILE A 83 5.76 2.18 4.75
N PHE A 84 6.53 2.86 5.58
CA PHE A 84 7.74 3.55 5.19
C PHE A 84 8.91 2.94 5.95
N TYR A 85 10.04 2.84 5.28
CA TYR A 85 11.22 2.13 5.77
C TYR A 85 12.42 3.08 5.75
N PHE A 86 13.37 2.82 6.64
CA PHE A 86 14.72 3.35 6.56
C PHE A 86 15.53 2.61 5.50
N GLU A 87 16.67 3.17 5.08
CA GLU A 87 17.52 2.56 4.06
C GLU A 87 18.11 1.21 4.50
N ASN A 88 18.26 0.98 5.81
CA ASN A 88 18.65 -0.31 6.40
C ASN A 88 17.53 -1.37 6.32
N GLY A 89 16.33 -1.02 5.84
CA GLY A 89 15.17 -1.91 5.71
C GLY A 89 14.28 -1.96 6.95
N GLU A 90 14.65 -1.31 8.05
CA GLU A 90 13.82 -1.24 9.25
C GLU A 90 12.63 -0.31 9.03
N GLN A 91 11.52 -0.59 9.72
CA GLN A 91 10.30 0.17 9.56
C GLN A 91 10.44 1.56 10.21
N TRP A 92 10.40 2.61 9.39
CA TRP A 92 10.42 4.00 9.85
C TRP A 92 9.04 4.46 10.33
N SER A 93 7.97 4.11 9.60
CA SER A 93 6.62 4.47 10.02
C SER A 93 5.52 3.63 9.39
N VAL A 94 4.37 3.62 10.07
CA VAL A 94 3.11 3.10 9.53
C VAL A 94 2.05 4.18 9.65
N GLY A 95 1.25 4.34 8.58
CA GLY A 95 0.07 5.18 8.57
C GLY A 95 -1.05 4.53 7.78
N PHE A 96 -2.29 4.94 8.04
CA PHE A 96 -3.44 4.51 7.26
C PHE A 96 -3.98 5.67 6.43
N PHE A 97 -4.54 5.34 5.28
CA PHE A 97 -5.19 6.27 4.39
C PHE A 97 -6.60 5.77 4.07
N GLU A 98 -7.54 6.70 3.98
CA GLU A 98 -8.88 6.46 3.47
C GLU A 98 -9.19 7.62 2.51
N LYS A 99 -9.50 7.29 1.25
CA LYS A 99 -9.75 8.29 0.20
C LYS A 99 -8.64 9.34 0.08
N GLY A 100 -7.40 8.87 0.08
CA GLY A 100 -6.22 9.73 -0.03
C GLY A 100 -5.86 10.52 1.23
N LEU A 101 -6.71 10.53 2.26
CA LEU A 101 -6.48 11.27 3.50
C LEU A 101 -5.92 10.36 4.59
N ARG A 102 -4.90 10.85 5.30
CA ARG A 102 -4.32 10.12 6.44
C ARG A 102 -5.37 9.95 7.55
N THR A 103 -5.49 8.74 8.07
CA THR A 103 -6.47 8.39 9.09
C THR A 103 -5.87 7.37 10.06
N GLY A 104 -6.53 7.16 11.20
CA GLY A 104 -6.17 6.17 12.20
C GLY A 104 -4.83 6.42 12.89
N LYS A 105 -4.30 5.37 13.52
CA LYS A 105 -3.09 5.46 14.33
C LYS A 105 -1.86 5.74 13.45
N ALA A 106 -1.04 6.66 13.91
CA ALA A 106 0.29 6.93 13.38
C ALA A 106 1.34 6.53 14.41
N LYS A 107 2.39 5.87 13.93
CA LYS A 107 3.58 5.55 14.71
C LYS A 107 4.82 5.74 13.85
N VAL A 108 5.78 6.48 14.38
CA VAL A 108 7.08 6.73 13.75
C VAL A 108 8.17 6.30 14.71
N TYR A 109 9.25 5.77 14.16
CA TYR A 109 10.40 5.28 14.90
C TYR A 109 11.63 6.16 14.62
N HIS A 110 12.54 6.21 15.60
CA HIS A 110 13.92 6.62 15.44
C HIS A 110 14.71 5.53 14.70
N GLU A 111 15.90 5.86 14.21
CA GLU A 111 16.78 4.90 13.52
C GLU A 111 17.23 3.75 14.42
N ASN A 112 17.20 3.92 15.74
CA ASN A 112 17.49 2.85 16.71
C ASN A 112 16.28 1.93 17.01
N GLY A 113 15.19 2.08 16.24
CA GLY A 113 13.97 1.28 16.37
C GLY A 113 13.05 1.69 17.53
N LYS A 114 13.43 2.67 18.36
CA LYS A 114 12.54 3.19 19.42
C LYS A 114 11.50 4.13 18.82
N VAL A 115 10.36 4.25 19.48
CA VAL A 115 9.28 5.14 19.02
C VAL A 115 9.76 6.59 19.09
N PHE A 116 9.58 7.35 18.01
CA PHE A 116 9.75 8.79 18.00
C PHE A 116 8.44 9.50 18.38
N TYR A 117 7.33 9.10 17.78
CA TYR A 117 6.01 9.56 18.22
C TYR A 117 4.89 8.58 17.91
N THR A 118 3.80 8.73 18.66
CA THR A 118 2.50 8.10 18.40
C THR A 118 1.38 9.12 18.46
N GLY A 119 0.39 8.94 17.61
CA GLY A 119 -0.82 9.75 17.63
C GLY A 119 -1.89 9.18 16.73
N GLU A 120 -2.88 9.98 16.42
CA GLU A 120 -3.97 9.62 15.52
C GLU A 120 -4.21 10.74 14.52
N TYR A 121 -4.57 10.35 13.29
CA TYR A 121 -5.08 11.25 12.28
C TYR A 121 -6.56 10.99 12.07
N VAL A 122 -7.31 12.06 11.81
CA VAL A 122 -8.68 11.99 11.30
C VAL A 122 -8.76 12.94 10.11
N ARG A 123 -9.07 12.40 8.91
CA ARG A 123 -9.19 13.17 7.65
C ARG A 123 -8.01 14.11 7.39
N GLY A 124 -6.80 13.57 7.53
CA GLY A 124 -5.53 14.29 7.28
C GLY A 124 -5.06 15.18 8.43
N GLN A 125 -5.85 15.36 9.49
CA GLN A 125 -5.53 16.25 10.60
C GLN A 125 -5.14 15.45 11.85
N LYS A 126 -4.19 15.97 12.64
CA LYS A 126 -3.82 15.36 13.93
C LYS A 126 -5.02 15.41 14.87
N HIS A 127 -5.32 14.31 15.54
CA HIS A 127 -6.42 14.22 16.48
C HIS A 127 -6.00 13.50 17.76
N GLY A 128 -6.61 13.90 18.87
CA GLY A 128 -6.42 13.29 20.16
C GLY A 128 -5.03 13.56 20.76
N THR A 129 -4.59 12.65 21.62
CA THR A 129 -3.33 12.77 22.33
C THR A 129 -2.15 12.28 21.49
N TRP A 130 -1.19 13.18 21.28
CA TRP A 130 0.08 12.90 20.63
C TRP A 130 1.18 12.80 21.67
N LYS A 131 1.98 11.73 21.59
CA LYS A 131 3.11 11.47 22.49
C LYS A 131 4.40 11.45 21.69
N PHE A 132 5.41 12.15 22.19
CA PHE A 132 6.74 12.25 21.59
C PHE A 132 7.78 11.71 22.56
N TYR A 133 8.77 10.99 22.03
CA TYR A 133 9.79 10.33 22.82
C TYR A 133 11.20 10.66 22.26
N ASN A 134 12.20 10.72 23.12
CA ASN A 134 13.61 10.81 22.70
C ASN A 134 14.13 9.46 22.17
N ASP A 135 15.38 9.44 21.73
CA ASP A 135 16.09 8.25 21.25
C ASP A 135 16.45 7.27 22.38
N GLU A 136 16.34 7.67 23.66
CA GLU A 136 16.33 6.75 24.79
C GLU A 136 14.99 6.00 24.93
N GLY A 137 13.91 6.51 24.32
CA GLY A 137 12.55 5.96 24.41
C GLY A 137 11.73 6.57 25.55
N GLU A 138 12.22 7.63 26.17
CA GLU A 138 11.58 8.36 27.27
C GLU A 138 10.57 9.36 26.71
N LEU A 139 9.40 9.46 27.36
CA LEU A 139 8.36 10.41 26.97
C LEU A 139 8.83 11.85 27.26
N VAL A 140 9.03 12.64 26.21
CA VAL A 140 9.47 14.03 26.32
C VAL A 140 8.33 15.04 26.25
N ASN A 141 7.25 14.70 25.54
CA ASN A 141 6.13 15.62 25.36
C ASN A 141 4.81 14.89 25.10
N THR A 142 3.72 15.46 25.61
CA THR A 142 2.35 15.08 25.27
C THR A 142 1.58 16.31 24.84
N THR A 143 0.94 16.26 23.68
CA THR A 143 0.14 17.37 23.13
C THR A 143 -1.25 16.88 22.76
N GLN A 144 -2.27 17.62 23.18
CA GLN A 144 -3.66 17.33 22.81
C GLN A 144 -4.04 18.11 21.56
N PHE A 145 -4.59 17.42 20.56
CA PHE A 145 -5.14 18.03 19.34
C PHE A 145 -6.64 17.73 19.27
N ASP A 146 -7.43 18.60 19.89
CA ASP A 146 -8.88 18.56 19.78
C ASP A 146 -9.31 19.51 18.66
N HIS A 147 -9.89 18.94 17.60
CA HIS A 147 -10.60 19.70 16.59
C HIS A 147 -12.09 19.61 16.91
N GLU A 148 -12.67 20.69 17.42
CA GLU A 148 -14.11 20.82 17.57
C GLU A 148 -14.76 20.74 16.17
N ASN A 149 -15.64 19.75 15.99
CA ASN A 149 -16.51 19.53 14.81
C ASN A 149 -15.83 19.27 13.46
N LEU A 150 -15.47 18.01 13.19
CA LEU A 150 -15.35 17.48 11.82
C LEU A 150 -16.70 17.04 11.22
N THR A 151 -17.82 17.39 11.85
CA THR A 151 -19.16 17.16 11.30
C THR A 151 -19.59 18.33 10.42
N THR A 152 -20.05 18.01 9.21
CA THR A 152 -20.91 18.83 8.30
C THR A 152 -20.29 19.84 7.32
N LYS A 153 -19.28 19.45 6.52
CA LYS A 153 -19.30 19.88 5.10
C LYS A 153 -19.12 18.69 4.17
N PRO A 154 -20.01 18.49 3.18
CA PRO A 154 -19.72 17.60 2.07
C PRO A 154 -18.45 18.14 1.40
N PHE A 155 -17.42 17.32 1.37
CA PHE A 155 -16.24 17.62 0.58
C PHE A 155 -16.64 17.39 -0.88
N THR A 156 -17.04 18.45 -1.57
CA THR A 156 -17.22 18.42 -3.02
C THR A 156 -15.86 18.28 -3.66
N GLU A 157 -15.65 17.12 -4.28
CA GLU A 157 -14.58 16.78 -5.22
C GLU A 157 -14.40 17.92 -6.24
N SER A 158 -13.23 18.55 -6.24
CA SER A 158 -12.79 19.40 -7.35
C SER A 158 -11.56 18.78 -8.02
N HIS A 159 -11.75 17.58 -8.57
CA HIS A 159 -10.88 17.05 -9.62
C HIS A 159 -11.67 16.97 -10.92
N LYS A 160 -12.06 18.13 -11.46
CA LYS A 160 -12.45 18.20 -12.86
C LYS A 160 -11.18 18.24 -13.70
N HIS A 161 -10.96 17.16 -14.42
CA HIS A 161 -10.10 17.06 -15.59
C HIS A 161 -10.05 18.37 -16.39
N LEU A 162 -8.84 18.89 -16.58
CA LEU A 162 -8.50 19.68 -17.76
C LEU A 162 -7.71 18.75 -18.70
N HIS A 163 -8.46 17.96 -19.46
CA HIS A 163 -8.00 17.48 -20.74
C HIS A 163 -9.15 17.73 -21.71
N ASP A 164 -8.97 18.78 -22.51
CA ASP A 164 -9.61 19.18 -23.76
C ASP A 164 -9.12 20.63 -23.95
N SER A 165 -8.35 21.01 -24.96
CA SER A 165 -8.60 20.78 -26.38
C SER A 165 -7.33 20.96 -27.22
N ILE A 166 -7.39 20.29 -28.36
CA ILE A 166 -6.70 20.49 -29.64
C ILE A 166 -6.36 21.96 -29.94
#